data_AF-A0A7V9K4W1-F1
#
_entry.id   AF-A0A7V9K4W1-F1
#
_cell.length_a   1.000
_cell.length_b   1.000
_cell.length_c   1.000
_cell.angle_alpha   90.00
_cell.angle_beta   90.00
_cell.angle_gamma   90.00
#
_symmetry.space_group_name_H-M   'P 1'
#
loop_
_entity.id
_entity.type
_entity.pdbx_description
1 polymer ?
#
loop_
_entity_poly.entity_id
_entity_poly.type
_entity_poly.pdbx_seq_one_letter_code
_entity_poly.pdbx_strand_id
1 'polypeptide(L)'
;MRPGSIKLADVFGVRVGVDPSWFFVLFLIIWLLSGTYAEVYPGEGTTAFILAAASALLFFTSVVLHELGHALVAIRNGIGIAGIDLWLFGGVAKMR
;
A
#
# COMPACT_ATOMS: atom_id res chain seq x y z
N MET A 1 -12.22 12.50 -4.21
CA MET A 1 -10.89 12.03 -4.64
C MET A 1 -9.94 13.20 -4.69
N ARG A 2 -8.65 12.98 -4.42
CA ARG A 2 -7.62 13.95 -4.84
C ARG A 2 -7.56 13.98 -6.37
N PRO A 3 -7.38 15.14 -7.01
CA PRO A 3 -7.11 15.21 -8.44
C PRO A 3 -5.85 14.37 -8.74
N GLY A 4 -5.96 13.34 -9.58
CA GLY A 4 -4.82 12.48 -9.99
C GLY A 4 -4.74 11.07 -9.40
N SER A 5 -5.66 10.65 -8.50
CA SER A 5 -5.71 9.27 -8.00
C SER A 5 -6.21 8.29 -9.08
N ILE A 6 -5.46 7.21 -9.31
CA ILE A 6 -5.81 6.13 -10.25
C ILE A 6 -6.59 5.06 -9.50
N LYS A 7 -7.74 4.63 -10.04
CA LYS A 7 -8.51 3.52 -9.46
C LYS A 7 -7.75 2.20 -9.67
N LEU A 8 -7.47 1.48 -8.59
CA LEU A 8 -6.87 0.15 -8.63
C LEU A 8 -7.91 -0.96 -8.58
N ALA A 9 -8.81 -0.90 -7.60
CA ALA A 9 -9.78 -1.97 -7.34
C ALA A 9 -11.02 -1.45 -6.61
N ASP A 10 -12.10 -2.24 -6.63
CA ASP A 10 -13.20 -2.12 -5.68
C ASP A 10 -13.19 -3.36 -4.79
N VAL A 11 -13.12 -3.17 -3.47
CA VAL A 11 -13.02 -4.25 -2.48
C VAL A 11 -14.12 -4.06 -1.45
N PHE A 12 -15.03 -5.02 -1.31
CA PHE A 12 -16.21 -4.96 -0.40
C PHE A 12 -17.05 -3.67 -0.51
N GLY A 13 -17.19 -3.13 -1.72
CA GLY A 13 -17.93 -1.88 -1.95
C GLY A 13 -17.14 -0.60 -1.64
N VAL A 14 -15.88 -0.73 -1.21
CA VAL A 14 -14.96 0.38 -0.99
C VAL A 14 -14.02 0.50 -2.19
N ARG A 15 -14.02 1.67 -2.82
CA ARG A 15 -13.10 1.95 -3.93
C ARG A 15 -11.70 2.21 -3.41
N VAL A 16 -10.73 1.48 -3.94
CA VAL A 16 -9.29 1.60 -3.64
C VAL A 16 -8.61 2.36 -4.78
N GLY A 17 -8.10 3.56 -4.47
CA GLY A 17 -7.30 4.38 -5.37
C GLY A 17 -5.83 4.41 -4.95
N VAL A 18 -4.92 4.64 -5.90
CA VAL A 18 -3.50 4.90 -5.65
C VAL A 18 -3.10 6.25 -6.24
N ASP A 19 -2.38 7.02 -5.44
CA ASP A 19 -1.71 8.24 -5.89
C ASP A 19 -0.35 7.90 -6.53
N PRO A 20 0.09 8.58 -7.61
CA PRO A 20 1.38 8.32 -8.25
C PRO A 20 2.59 8.38 -7.29
N SER A 21 2.51 9.18 -6.23
CA SER A 21 3.55 9.26 -5.19
C SER A 21 3.75 7.93 -4.45
N TRP A 22 2.76 7.04 -4.45
CA TRP A 22 2.87 5.70 -3.88
C TRP A 22 3.94 4.86 -4.59
N PHE A 23 4.06 4.95 -5.92
CA PHE A 23 5.09 4.23 -6.67
C PHE A 23 6.50 4.70 -6.34
N PHE A 24 6.67 5.99 -6.04
CA PHE A 24 7.94 6.54 -5.59
C PHE A 24 8.35 5.97 -4.22
N VAL A 25 7.40 5.87 -3.28
CA VAL A 25 7.66 5.24 -1.97
C VAL A 25 7.95 3.74 -2.12
N LEU A 26 7.19 3.03 -2.96
CA LEU A 26 7.43 1.62 -3.24
C LEU A 26 8.86 1.42 -3.75
N PHE A 27 9.30 2.24 -4.70
CA PHE A 27 10.66 2.20 -5.21
C PHE A 27 11.70 2.44 -4.10
N LEU A 28 11.51 3.46 -3.26
CA LEU A 28 12.43 3.76 -2.14
C LEU A 28 12.53 2.59 -1.15
N ILE A 29 11.39 1.98 -0.78
CA ILE A 29 11.36 0.83 0.13
C ILE A 29 12.12 -0.36 -0.48
N ILE A 30 11.87 -0.67 -1.76
CA ILE A 30 12.57 -1.76 -2.46
C ILE A 30 14.07 -1.47 -2.53
N TRP A 31 14.47 -0.25 -2.85
CA TRP A 31 15.89 0.12 -2.93
C TRP A 31 16.59 -0.02 -1.57
N LEU A 32 15.95 0.46 -0.49
CA LEU A 32 16.47 0.34 0.88
C LEU A 32 16.60 -1.12 1.32
N LEU A 33 15.54 -1.92 1.12
CA LEU A 33 15.54 -3.33 1.48
C LEU A 33 16.51 -4.14 0.63
N SER A 34 16.67 -3.80 -0.65
CA SER A 34 17.63 -4.47 -1.52
C SER A 34 19.06 -4.26 -1.05
N GLY A 35 19.41 -3.06 -0.56
CA GLY A 35 20.73 -2.82 0.03
C GLY A 35 20.93 -3.66 1.31
N THR A 36 19.91 -3.66 2.17
CA THR A 36 19.93 -4.42 3.42
C THR A 36 20.07 -5.93 3.17
N TYR A 37 19.30 -6.49 2.23
CA TYR A 37 19.38 -7.91 1.89
C TYR A 37 20.64 -8.28 1.13
N ALA A 38 21.24 -7.37 0.36
CA ALA A 38 22.53 -7.63 -0.29
C ALA A 38 23.66 -7.78 0.73
N GLU A 39 23.59 -7.10 1.88
CA GLU A 39 24.54 -7.29 2.99
C GLU A 39 24.35 -8.64 3.69
N VAL A 40 23.10 -9.12 3.80
CA VAL A 40 22.78 -10.41 4.43
C VAL A 40 23.05 -11.60 3.49
N TYR A 41 22.86 -11.43 2.18
CA TYR A 41 23.04 -12.44 1.13
C TYR A 41 24.12 -11.99 0.12
N PRO A 42 25.40 -11.90 0.52
CA PRO A 42 26.46 -11.42 -0.35
C PRO A 42 26.66 -12.36 -1.54
N GLY A 43 26.71 -11.79 -2.76
CA GLY A 43 26.84 -12.55 -4.01
C GLY A 43 25.51 -13.00 -4.63
N GLU A 44 24.38 -12.87 -3.92
CA GLU A 44 23.05 -13.25 -4.40
C GLU A 44 22.14 -12.04 -4.66
N GLY A 45 22.59 -11.13 -5.53
CA GLY A 45 21.86 -9.89 -5.83
C GLY A 45 20.42 -10.10 -6.32
N THR A 46 20.18 -11.15 -7.10
CA THR A 46 18.83 -11.51 -7.57
C THR A 46 17.92 -11.93 -6.41
N THR A 47 18.40 -12.79 -5.51
CA THR A 47 17.66 -13.24 -4.32
C THR A 47 17.35 -12.05 -3.41
N ALA A 48 18.33 -11.18 -3.15
CA ALA A 48 18.17 -9.97 -2.35
C ALA A 48 17.10 -9.04 -2.91
N PHE A 49 17.10 -8.80 -4.23
CA PHE A 49 16.10 -7.96 -4.89
C PHE A 49 14.69 -8.58 -4.81
N ILE A 50 14.55 -9.89 -5.05
CA ILE A 50 13.25 -10.58 -4.97
C ILE A 50 12.68 -10.48 -3.56
N LEU A 51 13.51 -10.71 -2.53
CA LEU A 51 13.08 -10.58 -1.13
C LEU A 51 12.69 -9.14 -0.78
N ALA A 52 13.42 -8.14 -1.30
CA ALA A 52 13.10 -6.73 -1.11
C ALA A 52 11.74 -6.38 -1.72
N ALA A 53 11.51 -6.79 -2.98
CA ALA A 53 10.25 -6.58 -3.67
C ALA A 53 9.09 -7.28 -2.95
N ALA A 54 9.25 -8.55 -2.58
CA ALA A 54 8.23 -9.32 -1.87
C ALA A 54 7.88 -8.69 -0.52
N SER A 55 8.88 -8.29 0.26
CA SER A 55 8.69 -7.66 1.57
C SER A 55 8.00 -6.30 1.47
N ALA A 56 8.38 -5.48 0.48
CA ALA A 56 7.73 -4.20 0.21
C ALA A 56 6.25 -4.39 -0.16
N LEU A 57 5.94 -5.34 -1.05
CA LEU A 57 4.57 -5.65 -1.45
C LEU A 57 3.74 -6.15 -0.27
N LEU A 58 4.27 -7.09 0.53
CA LEU A 58 3.59 -7.60 1.73
C LEU A 58 3.32 -6.50 2.74
N PHE A 59 4.27 -5.59 2.95
CA PHE A 59 4.09 -4.43 3.83
C PHE A 59 2.91 -3.57 3.36
N PHE A 60 2.89 -3.16 2.09
CA PHE A 60 1.77 -2.36 1.56
C PHE A 60 0.45 -3.11 1.58
N THR A 61 0.43 -4.40 1.26
CA THR A 61 -0.76 -5.23 1.36
C THR A 61 -1.29 -5.26 2.80
N SER A 62 -0.42 -5.38 3.80
CA SER A 62 -0.83 -5.32 5.22
C SER A 62 -1.47 -3.97 5.57
N VAL A 63 -0.90 -2.87 5.08
CA VAL A 63 -1.47 -1.52 5.31
C VAL A 63 -2.84 -1.39 4.65
N VAL A 64 -3.00 -1.87 3.41
CA VAL A 64 -4.31 -1.86 2.72
C VAL A 64 -5.35 -2.65 3.51
N LEU A 65 -4.99 -3.85 3.98
CA LEU A 65 -5.88 -4.70 4.77
C LEU A 65 -6.25 -4.06 6.11
N HIS A 66 -5.31 -3.36 6.75
CA HIS A 66 -5.58 -2.60 7.98
C HIS A 66 -6.63 -1.51 7.76
N GLU A 67 -6.46 -0.69 6.72
CA GLU A 67 -7.41 0.39 6.38
C GLU A 67 -8.77 -0.15 5.93
N LEU A 68 -8.77 -1.28 5.21
CA LEU A 68 -10.01 -1.97 4.86
C LEU A 68 -10.76 -2.47 6.09
N GLY A 69 -10.04 -2.91 7.13
CA GLY A 69 -10.62 -3.24 8.43
C GLY A 69 -11.37 -2.07 9.06
N HIS A 70 -10.75 -0.89 9.10
CA HIS A 70 -11.41 0.34 9.56
C HIS A 70 -12.65 0.66 8.73
N ALA A 71 -12.54 0.54 7.40
CA ALA A 71 -13.64 0.83 6.51
C ALA A 71 -14.83 -0.13 6.70
N LEU A 72 -14.56 -1.42 6.84
CA LEU A 72 -15.58 -2.44 7.11
C LEU A 72 -16.29 -2.19 8.45
N VAL A 73 -15.55 -1.81 9.49
CA VAL A 73 -16.13 -1.48 10.80
C VAL A 73 -17.03 -0.24 10.69
N ALA A 74 -16.59 0.82 10.01
CA ALA A 74 -17.40 2.03 9.85
C ALA A 74 -18.67 1.77 9.00
N ILE A 75 -18.59 0.97 7.93
CA ILE A 75 -19.78 0.54 7.16
C ILE A 75 -20.76 -0.23 8.04
N ARG A 76 -20.28 -1.16 8.88
CA ARG A 76 -21.14 -1.89 9.84
C ARG A 76 -21.83 -0.97 10.84
N ASN A 77 -21.22 0.16 11.19
CA ASN A 77 -21.79 1.16 12.09
C ASN A 77 -22.66 2.21 11.37
N GLY A 78 -22.96 2.02 10.08
CA GLY A 78 -23.80 2.95 9.31
C GLY A 78 -23.10 4.25 8.91
N ILE A 79 -21.78 4.34 9.06
CA ILE A 79 -20.99 5.50 8.68
C ILE A 79 -20.63 5.37 7.19
N GLY A 80 -21.06 6.33 6.39
CA GLY A 80 -20.85 6.32 4.93
C GLY A 80 -19.39 6.57 4.56
N ILE A 81 -18.74 5.58 3.94
CA ILE A 81 -17.35 5.70 3.47
C ILE A 81 -17.35 5.77 1.95
N ALA A 82 -16.76 6.83 1.39
CA ALA A 82 -16.75 7.06 -0.05
C ALA A 82 -15.58 6.34 -0.79
N GLY A 83 -14.55 5.89 -0.06
CA GLY A 83 -13.40 5.17 -0.61
C GLY A 83 -12.13 5.28 0.25
N ILE A 84 -11.13 4.47 -0.07
CA ILE A 84 -9.78 4.53 0.50
C ILE A 84 -8.83 4.98 -0.62
N ASP A 85 -8.20 6.15 -0.44
CA ASP A 85 -7.11 6.61 -1.30
C ASP A 85 -5.78 6.24 -0.62
N LEU A 86 -5.01 5.33 -1.22
CA LEU A 86 -3.66 4.97 -0.77
C LEU A 86 -2.71 6.13 -1.04
N TRP A 87 -2.13 6.67 0.04
CA TRP A 87 -1.20 7.80 -0.01
C TRP A 87 0.15 7.44 0.63
N LEU A 88 1.10 8.38 0.52
CA LEU A 88 2.53 8.26 0.82
C LEU A 88 2.90 7.52 2.14
N PHE A 89 2.02 7.53 3.14
CA PHE A 89 2.25 6.94 4.47
C PHE A 89 1.19 5.93 4.93
N GLY A 90 0.21 5.60 4.07
CA GLY A 90 -0.99 4.85 4.45
C GLY A 90 -2.25 5.38 3.78
N GLY A 91 -3.29 4.54 3.73
CA GLY A 91 -4.58 4.90 3.16
C GLY A 91 -5.27 5.92 4.04
N VAL A 92 -5.61 7.09 3.51
CA VAL A 92 -6.46 8.03 4.25
C VAL A 92 -7.90 7.66 3.93
N ALA A 93 -8.59 7.04 4.89
CA ALA A 93 -10.02 6.77 4.78
C ALA A 93 -10.77 8.11 4.71
N LYS A 94 -11.39 8.40 3.57
CA LYS A 94 -12.17 9.63 3.42
C LYS A 94 -13.57 9.42 3.97
N MET A 95 -13.81 9.91 5.18
CA MET A 95 -15.14 10.00 5.77
C MET A 95 -15.97 11.06 5.01
N ARG A 96 -17.27 10.80 4.85
CA ARG A 96 -18.22 11.78 4.31
C ARG A 96 -18.61 12.79 5.37
#